data_AF-A0A367KMU8-F1
#
_entry.id   AF-A0A367KMU8-F1
#
_cell.length_a   1.000
_cell.length_b   1.000
_cell.length_c   1.000
_cell.angle_alpha   90.00
_cell.angle_beta   90.00
_cell.angle_gamma   90.00
#
_symmetry.space_group_name_H-M   'P 1'
#
loop_
_entity.id
_entity.type
_entity.pdbx_description
1 polymer ?
#
loop_
_entity_poly.entity_id
_entity_poly.type
_entity_poly.pdbx_seq_one_letter_code
_entity_poly.pdbx_strand_id
1 'polypeptide(L)'
;MCASESVYRGVSRVVWGTSISDLNKSGSAQLMIRMEEILASYKHGGNVSDNEVPSIKGGILKDECDSAFWCAFASYRKTNYYKKMKEDGNLDYIEERNARFNCTN
;
A
#
# COMPACT_ATOMS: atom_id res chain seq x y z
N MET A 1 5.53 -3.98 -9.49
CA MET A 1 6.48 -3.26 -10.36
C MET A 1 7.45 -2.40 -9.54
N CYS A 2 7.02 -1.27 -8.96
CA CYS A 2 7.94 -0.31 -8.29
C CYS A 2 8.79 -0.92 -7.16
N ALA A 3 8.19 -1.79 -6.36
CA ALA A 3 8.87 -2.50 -5.29
C ALA A 3 10.00 -3.42 -5.81
N SER A 4 9.72 -4.24 -6.82
CA SER A 4 10.73 -5.12 -7.45
C SER A 4 11.85 -4.34 -8.13
N GLU A 5 11.52 -3.26 -8.85
CA GLU A 5 12.50 -2.36 -9.47
C GLU A 5 13.43 -1.70 -8.44
N SER A 6 12.89 -1.30 -7.29
CA SER A 6 13.69 -0.67 -6.24
C SER A 6 14.75 -1.63 -5.69
N VAL A 7 14.37 -2.89 -5.49
CA VAL A 7 15.30 -3.95 -5.07
C VAL A 7 16.32 -4.25 -6.16
N TYR A 8 15.90 -4.40 -7.42
CA TYR A 8 16.80 -4.68 -8.53
C TYR A 8 17.86 -3.60 -8.76
N ARG A 9 17.49 -2.33 -8.54
CA ARG A 9 18.40 -1.17 -8.70
C ARG A 9 19.37 -0.98 -7.53
N GLY A 10 19.40 -1.89 -6.55
CA GLY A 10 20.34 -1.84 -5.44
C GLY A 10 20.04 -0.71 -4.44
N VAL A 11 18.77 -0.34 -4.27
CA VAL A 11 18.39 0.61 -3.21
C VAL A 11 18.71 -0.03 -1.86
N SER A 12 19.44 0.68 -1.00
CA SER A 12 19.86 0.19 0.33
C SER A 12 18.76 0.31 1.40
N ARG A 13 17.76 1.17 1.18
CA ARG A 13 16.68 1.43 2.12
C ARG A 13 15.38 1.81 1.43
N VAL A 14 14.30 1.13 1.80
CA VAL A 14 12.95 1.43 1.34
C VAL A 14 12.10 1.85 2.52
N VAL A 15 11.45 3.01 2.41
CA VAL A 15 10.54 3.55 3.42
C VAL A 15 9.21 3.90 2.77
N TRP A 16 8.09 3.56 3.40
CA TRP A 16 6.76 3.90 2.89
C TRP A 16 5.82 4.38 4.00
N GLY A 17 4.81 5.16 3.60
CA GLY A 17 3.78 5.66 4.51
C GLY A 17 2.57 4.75 4.61
N THR A 18 1.79 4.62 3.53
CA THR A 18 0.58 3.77 3.52
C THR A 18 0.86 2.33 3.12
N SER A 19 -0.04 1.41 3.52
CA SER A 19 0.02 0.01 3.07
C SER A 19 -0.75 -0.18 1.76
N ILE A 20 -0.39 -1.20 0.97
CA ILE A 20 -1.16 -1.57 -0.24
C ILE A 20 -2.60 -1.94 0.12
N SER A 21 -2.82 -2.53 1.31
CA SER A 21 -4.17 -2.86 1.78
C SER A 21 -5.02 -1.61 2.00
N ASP A 22 -4.47 -0.58 2.66
CA ASP A 22 -5.17 0.69 2.89
C ASP A 22 -5.40 1.46 1.58
N LEU A 23 -4.41 1.44 0.67
CA LEU A 23 -4.53 2.01 -0.67
C LEU A 23 -5.69 1.36 -1.45
N ASN A 24 -5.79 0.03 -1.41
CA ASN A 24 -6.86 -0.71 -2.07
C ASN A 24 -8.23 -0.37 -1.46
N LYS A 25 -8.29 -0.25 -0.13
CA LYS A 25 -9.50 0.21 0.57
C LYS A 25 -9.83 1.68 0.31
N SER A 26 -8.92 2.48 -0.23
CA SER A 26 -9.19 3.89 -0.57
C SER A 26 -9.93 4.06 -1.90
N GLY A 27 -10.11 2.98 -2.68
CA GLY A 27 -10.77 3.00 -3.98
C GLY A 27 -9.83 2.83 -5.19
N SER A 28 -8.52 2.67 -4.93
CA SER A 28 -7.53 2.30 -5.95
C SER A 28 -7.46 0.78 -6.12
N ALA A 29 -6.95 0.32 -7.26
CA ALA A 29 -6.67 -1.10 -7.50
C ALA A 29 -5.16 -1.30 -7.64
N GLN A 30 -4.56 -2.01 -6.69
CA GLN A 30 -3.16 -2.39 -6.71
C GLN A 30 -2.99 -3.86 -6.34
N LEU A 31 -2.04 -4.52 -7.02
CA LEU A 31 -1.65 -5.89 -6.71
C LEU A 31 -1.14 -5.99 -5.26
N MET A 32 -1.68 -6.94 -4.51
CA MET A 32 -1.30 -7.21 -3.12
C MET A 32 -0.01 -8.04 -3.03
N ILE A 33 1.05 -7.56 -3.67
CA ILE A 33 2.39 -8.15 -3.53
C ILE A 33 3.07 -7.44 -2.37
N ARG A 34 3.42 -8.20 -1.34
CA ARG A 34 4.06 -7.66 -0.14
C ARG A 34 5.55 -7.47 -0.38
N MET A 35 6.14 -6.51 0.33
CA MET A 35 7.55 -6.20 0.15
C MET A 35 8.42 -7.39 0.58
N GLU A 36 7.99 -8.11 1.61
CA GLU A 36 8.64 -9.32 2.12
C GLU A 36 8.70 -10.44 1.08
N GLU A 37 7.64 -10.60 0.28
CA GLU A 37 7.58 -11.60 -0.79
C GLU A 37 8.57 -11.28 -1.91
N ILE A 38 8.72 -9.99 -2.23
CA ILE A 38 9.68 -9.51 -3.21
C ILE A 38 11.11 -9.74 -2.72
N LEU A 39 11.40 -9.42 -1.46
CA LEU A 39 12.71 -9.67 -0.87
C LEU A 39 13.05 -11.16 -0.83
N ALA A 40 12.10 -12.02 -0.46
CA ALA A 40 12.31 -13.47 -0.45
C ALA A 40 12.60 -14.04 -1.86
N SER A 41 12.04 -13.41 -2.89
CA SER A 41 12.27 -13.76 -4.29
C SER A 41 13.59 -13.23 -4.87
N TYR A 42 14.27 -12.31 -4.18
CA TYR A 42 15.53 -11.75 -4.64
C TYR A 42 16.65 -12.80 -4.58
N LYS A 43 17.32 -13.00 -5.71
CA LYS A 43 18.41 -13.96 -5.90
C LYS A 43 19.50 -13.31 -6.74
N HIS A 44 20.75 -13.66 -6.44
CA HIS A 44 21.89 -13.35 -7.29
C HIS A 44 22.01 -14.39 -8.41
N GLY A 45 22.74 -14.06 -9.48
CA GLY A 45 22.94 -14.95 -10.64
C GLY A 45 23.26 -16.40 -10.24
N GLY A 46 22.67 -17.36 -10.94
CA GLY A 46 22.78 -18.78 -10.57
C GLY A 46 21.85 -19.23 -9.44
N ASN A 47 20.81 -18.45 -9.12
CA ASN A 47 19.81 -18.74 -8.06
C ASN A 47 20.42 -18.77 -6.65
N VAL A 48 21.47 -17.98 -6.43
CA VAL A 48 22.15 -17.88 -5.14
C VAL A 48 21.38 -16.91 -4.25
N SER A 49 21.24 -17.24 -2.96
CA SER A 49 20.65 -16.32 -1.98
C SER A 49 21.50 -15.05 -1.85
N ASP A 50 20.87 -13.90 -1.97
CA ASP A 50 21.52 -12.61 -1.78
C ASP A 50 21.15 -12.04 -0.39
N ASN A 51 22.16 -11.60 0.35
CA ASN A 51 22.00 -11.02 1.68
C ASN A 51 22.00 -9.48 1.64
N GLU A 52 22.29 -8.87 0.48
CA GLU A 52 22.22 -7.42 0.27
C GLU A 52 20.78 -6.96 0.01
N VAL A 53 19.86 -7.37 0.88
CA VAL A 53 18.47 -6.93 0.82
C VAL A 53 18.31 -5.55 1.49
N PRO A 54 17.50 -4.64 0.92
CA PRO A 54 17.29 -3.33 1.53
C PRO A 54 16.72 -3.42 2.94
N SER A 55 17.12 -2.48 3.79
CA SER A 55 16.39 -2.21 5.03
C SER A 55 15.01 -1.65 4.73
N ILE A 56 13.96 -2.25 5.31
CA ILE A 56 12.56 -1.85 5.07
C ILE A 56 11.92 -1.22 6.31
N LYS A 57 11.18 -0.12 6.12
CA LYS A 57 10.38 0.49 7.18
C LYS A 57 9.06 1.05 6.66
N GLY A 58 7.94 0.48 7.11
CA GLY A 58 6.60 0.95 6.79
C GLY A 58 6.00 1.88 7.83
N GLY A 59 4.92 2.57 7.45
CA GLY A 59 4.09 3.36 8.37
C GLY A 59 4.64 4.75 8.70
N ILE A 60 5.60 5.27 7.94
CA ILE A 60 6.15 6.62 8.19
C ILE A 60 5.20 7.68 7.65
N LEU A 61 4.70 8.57 8.52
CA LEU A 61 3.66 9.56 8.18
C LEU A 61 2.43 8.87 7.56
N LYS A 62 2.01 7.77 8.21
CA LYS A 62 0.97 6.91 7.70
C LYS A 62 -0.36 7.65 7.56
N ASP A 63 -0.74 8.42 8.57
CA ASP A 63 -2.03 9.10 8.59
C ASP A 63 -2.11 10.18 7.51
N GLU A 64 -1.02 10.93 7.28
CA GLU A 64 -0.92 11.92 6.22
C GLU A 64 -1.00 11.26 4.83
N CYS A 65 -0.30 10.14 4.63
CA CYS A 65 -0.37 9.37 3.39
C CYS A 65 -1.77 8.79 3.16
N ASP A 66 -2.35 8.18 4.19
CA ASP A 66 -3.70 7.60 4.13
C ASP A 66 -4.73 8.68 3.82
N SER A 67 -4.61 9.87 4.44
CA SER A 67 -5.48 11.01 4.17
C SER A 67 -5.37 11.47 2.72
N ALA A 68 -4.15 11.62 2.21
CA ALA A 68 -3.92 12.02 0.82
C ALA A 68 -4.55 11.05 -0.18
N PHE A 69 -4.36 9.73 0.01
CA PHE A 69 -4.96 8.73 -0.87
C PHE A 69 -6.47 8.59 -0.69
N TRP A 70 -6.96 8.69 0.55
CA TRP A 70 -8.39 8.69 0.82
C TRP A 70 -9.07 9.83 0.09
N CYS A 71 -8.51 11.03 0.11
CA CYS A 71 -9.10 12.17 -0.59
C CYS A 71 -8.92 12.09 -2.11
N ALA A 72 -7.73 11.75 -2.59
CA ALA A 72 -7.44 11.66 -4.02
C ALA A 72 -8.33 10.64 -4.76
N PHE A 73 -8.71 9.55 -4.09
CA PHE A 73 -9.52 8.49 -4.70
C PHE A 73 -11.00 8.53 -4.33
N ALA A 74 -11.49 9.65 -3.76
CA ALA A 74 -12.89 9.79 -3.36
C ALA A 74 -13.90 9.51 -4.50
N SER A 75 -13.57 9.93 -5.72
CA SER A 75 -14.42 9.73 -6.91
C SER A 75 -14.56 8.27 -7.35
N TYR A 76 -13.66 7.39 -6.91
CA TYR A 76 -13.69 5.95 -7.23
C TYR A 76 -14.49 5.11 -6.22
N ARG A 77 -14.81 5.67 -5.04
CA ARG A 77 -15.65 5.02 -4.03
C ARG A 77 -17.13 5.11 -4.42
N LYS A 78 -17.52 4.35 -5.45
CA LYS A 78 -18.88 4.25 -6.00
C LYS A 78 -19.69 3.09 -5.36
N THR A 79 -20.93 2.87 -5.79
CA THR A 79 -21.82 1.83 -5.25
C THR A 79 -21.18 0.45 -5.13
N ASN A 80 -20.44 -0.01 -6.15
CA ASN A 80 -19.78 -1.32 -6.12
C ASN A 80 -18.67 -1.40 -5.07
N TYR A 81 -17.95 -0.30 -4.83
CA TYR A 81 -16.95 -0.21 -3.76
C TYR A 81 -17.62 -0.39 -2.39
N TYR A 82 -18.68 0.37 -2.12
CA TYR A 82 -19.38 0.27 -0.83
C TYR A 82 -20.02 -1.10 -0.61
N LYS A 83 -20.59 -1.70 -1.66
CA LYS A 83 -21.13 -3.07 -1.60
C LYS A 83 -20.05 -4.07 -1.18
N LYS A 84 -18.88 -4.02 -1.84
CA LYS A 84 -17.78 -4.93 -1.53
C LYS A 84 -17.21 -4.69 -0.13
N MET A 85 -17.00 -3.44 0.26
CA MET A 85 -16.52 -3.10 1.60
C MET A 85 -17.48 -3.58 2.70
N LYS A 86 -18.80 -3.52 2.44
CA LYS A 86 -19.81 -4.09 3.33
C LYS A 86 -19.73 -5.62 3.42
N GLU A 87 -19.64 -6.30 2.27
CA GLU A 87 -19.48 -7.76 2.21
C GLU A 87 -18.23 -8.24 2.96
N ASP A 88 -17.16 -7.46 2.92
CA ASP A 88 -15.89 -7.75 3.58
C ASP A 88 -15.82 -7.25 5.04
N GLY A 89 -16.92 -6.72 5.60
CA GLY A 89 -16.98 -6.25 6.99
C GLY A 89 -16.16 -4.99 7.30
N ASN A 90 -15.90 -4.15 6.30
CA ASN A 90 -15.07 -2.93 6.43
C ASN A 90 -15.90 -1.63 6.49
N LEU A 91 -17.13 -1.66 7.03
CA LEU A 91 -17.93 -0.44 7.18
C LEU A 91 -17.30 0.52 8.20
N ASP A 92 -16.87 0.01 9.35
CA ASP A 92 -16.21 0.81 10.41
C ASP A 92 -14.95 1.50 9.89
N TYR A 93 -14.22 0.85 8.97
CA TYR A 93 -13.06 1.45 8.30
C TYR A 93 -13.46 2.68 7.49
N ILE A 94 -14.57 2.62 6.75
CA ILE A 94 -15.03 3.77 5.96
C ILE A 94 -15.47 4.91 6.87
N GLU A 95 -16.22 4.59 7.93
CA GLU A 95 -16.73 5.57 8.88
C GLU A 95 -15.59 6.28 9.61
N GLU A 96 -14.60 5.53 10.11
CA GLU A 96 -13.39 6.08 10.76
C GLU A 96 -12.65 7.03 9.82
N ARG A 97 -12.40 6.62 8.58
CA ARG A 97 -11.66 7.43 7.60
C ARG A 97 -12.42 8.68 7.20
N ASN A 98 -13.74 8.60 7.02
CA ASN A 98 -14.58 9.76 6.74
C ASN A 98 -14.64 10.74 7.91
N ALA A 99 -14.67 10.24 9.15
CA ALA A 99 -14.65 11.09 10.34
C ALA A 99 -13.29 11.76 10.55
N ARG A 100 -12.21 11.04 10.22
CA ARG A 100 -10.84 11.48 10.49
C ARG A 100 -10.25 12.36 9.38
N PHE A 101 -10.64 12.15 8.13
CA PHE A 101 -10.06 12.83 6.97
C PHE A 101 -11.08 13.74 6.28
N ASN A 102 -10.99 15.04 6.56
CA ASN A 102 -11.77 16.07 5.88
C ASN A 102 -11.16 16.39 4.51
N CYS A 103 -11.69 15.75 3.47
CA CYS A 103 -11.29 16.02 2.09
C CYS A 103 -11.90 17.35 1.62
N THR A 104 -11.12 18.44 1.68
CA THR A 104 -11.44 19.70 1.02
C THR A 104 -11.11 19.59 -0.46
N ASN A 105 -12.15 19.52 -1.31
CA ASN A 105 -12.01 19.70 -2.75
C ASN A 105 -11.92 21.17 -3.12
#